data_AF-A0A1L3Q3R1-F1
#
_entry.id   AF-A0A1L3Q3R1-F1
#
_cell.length_a   1.000
_cell.length_b   1.000
_cell.length_c   1.000
_cell.angle_alpha   90.00
_cell.angle_beta   90.00
_cell.angle_gamma   90.00
#
_symmetry.space_group_name_H-M   'P 1'
#
loop_
_entity.id
_entity.type
_entity.pdbx_description
1 polymer ?
#
loop_
_entity_poly.entity_id
_entity_poly.type
_entity_poly.pdbx_seq_one_letter_code
_entity_poly.pdbx_strand_id
1 'polypeptide(L)'
;MLLKTRELAQHLVGKRKTVDFMFPVYEIERQDNMEIRQLILDISYVEWKKLGFSKGTLHYIKQNAKYGKPFGLNAHVRERLDEWDKLGCAH
;
A
#
# COMPACT_ATOMS: atom_id res chain seq x y z
N MET A 1 10.72 -5.12 19.13
CA MET A 1 10.23 -6.14 20.08
C MET A 1 10.88 -6.08 21.48
N LEU A 2 12.21 -5.91 21.62
CA LEU A 2 12.92 -6.03 22.92
C LEU A 2 12.41 -5.10 24.05
N LEU A 3 11.87 -3.93 23.71
CA LEU A 3 11.37 -2.98 24.70
C LEU A 3 10.12 -3.49 25.45
N LYS A 4 9.20 -4.16 24.75
CA LYS A 4 7.96 -4.68 25.38
C LYS A 4 8.22 -5.87 26.30
N THR A 5 9.16 -6.73 25.94
CA THR A 5 9.61 -7.82 26.82
C THR A 5 10.21 -7.28 28.12
N ARG A 6 10.98 -6.20 28.05
CA ARG A 6 11.54 -5.53 29.23
C ARG A 6 10.46 -4.87 30.08
N GLU A 7 9.51 -4.17 29.46
CA GLU A 7 8.37 -3.56 30.14
C GLU A 7 7.56 -4.61 30.91
N LEU A 8 7.31 -5.76 30.29
CA LEU A 8 6.63 -6.90 30.92
C LEU A 8 7.46 -7.45 32.10
N ALA A 9 8.76 -7.69 31.91
CA ALA A 9 9.61 -8.20 32.98
C ALA A 9 9.62 -7.25 34.20
N GLN A 10 9.67 -5.93 33.97
CA GLN A 10 9.59 -4.92 35.02
C GLN A 10 8.24 -4.91 35.74
N HIS A 11 7.14 -5.14 35.00
CA HIS A 11 5.82 -5.24 35.59
C HIS A 11 5.70 -6.48 36.50
N LEU A 12 6.20 -7.63 36.05
CA LEU A 12 6.18 -8.87 36.84
C LEU A 12 6.95 -8.76 38.16
N VAL A 13 8.08 -8.03 38.17
CA VAL A 13 8.86 -7.79 39.40
C VAL A 13 8.38 -6.57 40.20
N GLY A 14 7.20 -6.02 39.89
CA GLY A 14 6.60 -4.89 40.60
C GLY A 14 7.27 -3.53 40.40
N LYS A 15 8.30 -3.45 39.54
CA LYS A 15 9.00 -2.20 39.21
C LYS A 15 8.17 -1.27 38.32
N ARG A 16 7.14 -1.79 37.66
CA ARG A 16 6.22 -1.02 36.81
C ARG A 16 4.77 -1.41 37.09
N LYS A 17 3.89 -0.43 37.22
CA LYS A 17 2.47 -0.68 37.54
C LYS A 17 1.65 -1.19 36.35
N THR A 18 2.01 -0.83 35.13
CA THR A 18 1.24 -1.15 33.92
C THR A 18 2.15 -1.55 32.75
N VAL A 19 1.58 -2.29 31.81
CA VAL A 19 2.18 -2.64 30.52
C VAL A 19 1.18 -2.27 29.43
N ASP A 20 1.67 -1.59 28.40
CA ASP A 20 0.89 -1.27 27.22
C ASP A 20 1.43 -2.09 26.04
N PHE A 21 0.62 -2.98 25.50
CA PHE A 21 0.93 -3.77 24.31
C PHE A 21 0.38 -3.16 23.02
N MET A 22 -0.48 -2.13 23.12
CA MET A 22 -1.13 -1.50 21.97
C MET A 22 -0.21 -0.50 21.28
N PHE A 23 0.71 0.13 22.02
CA PHE A 23 1.66 1.10 21.48
C PHE A 23 3.07 0.49 21.27
N PRO A 24 3.76 0.75 20.15
CA PRO A 24 3.29 1.49 18.99
C PRO A 24 2.27 0.67 18.21
N VAL A 25 1.26 1.36 17.67
CA VAL A 25 0.32 0.74 16.73
C VAL A 25 1.12 0.37 15.49
N TYR A 26 0.92 -0.86 15.00
CA TYR A 26 1.48 -1.25 13.72
C TYR A 26 0.77 -0.49 12.62
N GLU A 27 1.45 0.49 12.03
CA GLU A 27 0.98 1.16 10.83
C GLU A 27 1.31 0.29 9.62
N ILE A 28 0.27 -0.14 8.89
CA ILE A 28 0.48 -0.76 7.58
C ILE A 28 0.89 0.39 6.65
N GLU A 29 2.16 0.40 6.22
CA GLU A 29 2.65 1.31 5.19
C GLU A 29 1.97 0.97 3.85
N ARG A 30 0.74 1.48 3.66
CA ARG A 30 0.00 1.33 2.41
C ARG A 30 0.61 2.28 1.40
N GLN A 31 1.10 1.71 0.31
CA GLN A 31 1.61 2.45 -0.84
C GLN A 31 0.49 2.81 -1.83
N ASP A 32 -0.65 2.13 -1.76
CA ASP A 32 -1.84 2.45 -2.53
C ASP A 32 -2.74 3.45 -1.80
N ASN A 33 -3.36 4.36 -2.56
CA ASN A 33 -4.44 5.22 -2.10
C ASN A 33 -5.68 5.04 -3.01
N MET A 34 -6.80 5.68 -2.67
CA MET A 34 -8.04 5.55 -3.43
C MET A 34 -7.94 6.11 -4.86
N GLU A 35 -7.18 7.18 -5.05
CA GLU A 35 -6.98 7.83 -6.36
C GLU A 35 -6.25 6.89 -7.33
N ILE A 36 -5.12 6.34 -6.91
CA ILE A 36 -4.33 5.37 -7.69
C ILE A 36 -5.15 4.11 -8.00
N ARG A 37 -5.96 3.63 -7.05
CA ARG A 37 -6.87 2.50 -7.27
C ARG A 37 -7.86 2.80 -8.39
N GLN A 38 -8.43 3.99 -8.39
CA GLN A 38 -9.40 4.40 -9.40
C GLN A 38 -8.74 4.52 -10.78
N LEU A 39 -7.57 5.17 -10.87
CA LEU A 39 -6.77 5.24 -12.11
C LEU A 39 -6.48 3.85 -12.69
N ILE A 40 -6.06 2.91 -11.84
CA ILE A 40 -5.80 1.52 -12.24
C ILE A 40 -7.05 0.85 -12.78
N LEU A 41 -8.23 1.10 -12.19
CA LEU A 41 -9.48 0.49 -12.62
C LEU A 41 -9.96 1.05 -13.96
N ASP A 42 -9.79 2.35 -14.15
CA ASP A 42 -10.31 3.10 -15.31
C ASP A 42 -9.42 2.96 -16.54
N ILE A 43 -8.09 2.87 -16.36
CA ILE A 43 -7.16 2.79 -17.49
C ILE A 43 -7.47 1.61 -18.41
N SER A 44 -7.54 1.89 -19.71
CA SER A 44 -7.77 0.88 -20.73
C SER A 44 -6.50 0.04 -20.97
N TYR A 45 -6.67 -1.16 -21.55
CA TYR A 45 -5.51 -1.95 -21.95
C TYR A 45 -4.66 -1.25 -23.02
N VAL A 46 -5.28 -0.45 -23.90
CA VAL A 46 -4.57 0.27 -24.96
C VAL A 46 -3.62 1.31 -24.36
N GLU A 47 -4.10 2.09 -23.40
CA GLU A 47 -3.28 3.09 -22.70
C GLU A 47 -2.22 2.43 -21.83
N TRP A 48 -2.57 1.39 -21.09
CA TRP A 48 -1.61 0.62 -20.31
C TRP A 48 -0.46 0.06 -21.16
N LYS A 49 -0.78 -0.40 -22.38
CA LYS A 49 0.23 -0.86 -23.33
C LYS A 49 1.08 0.30 -23.86
N LYS A 50 0.53 1.50 -24.06
CA LYS A 50 1.31 2.71 -24.39
C LYS A 50 2.28 3.08 -23.26
N LEU A 51 1.93 2.82 -22.01
CA LEU A 51 2.85 2.93 -20.86
C LEU A 51 3.93 1.84 -20.85
N GLY A 52 3.96 0.90 -21.81
CA GLY A 52 5.01 -0.09 -21.97
C GLY A 52 4.88 -1.32 -21.08
N PHE A 53 3.69 -1.58 -20.51
CA PHE A 53 3.47 -2.70 -19.60
C PHE A 53 2.63 -3.83 -20.23
N SER A 54 2.81 -5.04 -19.72
CA SER A 54 2.13 -6.24 -20.21
C SER A 54 0.66 -6.31 -19.77
N LYS A 55 -0.15 -7.09 -20.50
CA LYS A 55 -1.54 -7.43 -20.13
C LYS A 55 -1.62 -8.17 -18.78
N GLY A 56 -0.65 -9.04 -18.49
CA GLY A 56 -0.60 -9.79 -17.23
C GLY A 56 -0.42 -8.86 -16.03
N THR A 57 0.46 -7.87 -16.16
CA THR A 57 0.68 -6.84 -15.14
C THR A 57 -0.60 -6.05 -14.87
N LEU A 58 -1.31 -5.61 -15.92
CA LEU A 58 -2.60 -4.91 -15.77
C LEU A 58 -3.63 -5.77 -15.02
N HIS A 59 -3.75 -7.04 -15.42
CA HIS A 59 -4.71 -7.95 -14.80
C HIS A 59 -4.43 -8.12 -13.30
N TYR A 60 -3.18 -8.40 -12.93
CA TYR A 60 -2.77 -8.56 -11.54
C TYR A 60 -3.09 -7.32 -10.70
N ILE A 61 -2.72 -6.14 -11.18
CA ILE A 61 -2.92 -4.89 -10.45
C ILE A 61 -4.40 -4.54 -10.34
N LYS A 62 -5.21 -4.74 -11.40
CA LYS A 62 -6.67 -4.55 -11.34
C LYS A 62 -7.34 -5.48 -10.31
N GLN A 63 -6.88 -6.73 -10.19
CA GLN A 63 -7.40 -7.64 -9.15
C GLN A 63 -7.09 -7.09 -7.75
N ASN A 64 -5.86 -6.65 -7.49
CA ASN A 64 -5.48 -6.09 -6.20
C ASN A 64 -6.28 -4.81 -5.86
N ALA A 65 -6.51 -3.94 -6.85
CA ALA A 65 -7.33 -2.74 -6.69
C ALA A 65 -8.79 -3.08 -6.35
N LYS A 66 -9.38 -4.11 -6.97
CA LYS A 66 -10.77 -4.55 -6.72
C LYS A 66 -10.98 -5.14 -5.32
N TYR A 67 -10.06 -5.98 -4.84
CA TYR A 67 -10.27 -6.72 -3.59
C TYR A 67 -10.02 -5.92 -2.31
N GLY A 68 -9.75 -4.60 -2.39
CA GLY A 68 -9.55 -3.76 -1.20
C GLY A 68 -8.24 -4.03 -0.42
N LYS A 69 -7.49 -5.07 -0.77
CA LYS A 69 -6.23 -5.46 -0.11
C LYS A 69 -5.14 -4.43 -0.38
N PRO A 70 -4.31 -4.06 0.61
CA PRO A 70 -3.14 -3.22 0.36
C PRO A 70 -2.24 -3.84 -0.70
N PHE A 71 -1.67 -3.02 -1.58
CA PHE A 71 -0.68 -3.50 -2.55
C PHE A 71 0.37 -2.43 -2.83
N GLY A 72 1.60 -2.88 -3.03
CA GLY A 72 2.66 -2.05 -3.56
C GLY A 72 2.56 -1.93 -5.07
N LEU A 73 2.98 -0.78 -5.60
CA LEU A 73 3.26 -0.63 -7.02
C LEU A 73 4.77 -0.58 -7.20
N ASN A 74 5.26 -1.19 -8.28
CA ASN A 74 6.63 -0.94 -8.72
C ASN A 74 6.79 0.56 -9.01
N ALA A 75 7.93 1.15 -8.62
CA ALA A 75 8.20 2.57 -8.81
C ALA A 75 7.96 3.04 -10.26
N HIS A 76 8.38 2.25 -11.26
CA HIS A 76 8.18 2.57 -12.67
C HIS A 76 6.70 2.57 -13.09
N VAL A 77 5.89 1.69 -12.48
CA VAL A 77 4.45 1.64 -12.75
C VAL A 77 3.76 2.86 -12.16
N ARG A 78 4.16 3.27 -10.95
CA ARG A 78 3.64 4.48 -10.31
C ARG A 78 4.00 5.73 -11.11
N GLU A 79 5.27 5.92 -11.45
CA GLU A 79 5.75 7.09 -12.20
C GLU A 79 4.98 7.29 -13.51
N ARG A 80 4.83 6.22 -14.31
CA ARG A 80 4.10 6.30 -15.59
C ARG A 80 2.58 6.47 -15.43
N LEU A 81 2.00 5.96 -14.35
CA LEU A 81 0.59 6.19 -14.03
C LEU A 81 0.35 7.66 -13.65
N ASP A 82 1.25 8.24 -12.85
CA ASP A 82 1.17 9.65 -12.47
C ASP A 82 1.36 10.58 -13.67
N GLU A 83 2.24 10.22 -14.61
CA GLU A 83 2.37 10.91 -15.90
C GLU A 83 1.09 10.81 -16.73
N TRP A 84 0.48 9.62 -16.82
CA TRP A 84 -0.76 9.39 -17.56
C TRP A 84 -1.93 10.19 -17.00
N ASP A 85 -2.06 10.26 -15.68
CA ASP A 85 -3.09 11.05 -15.00
C ASP A 85 -2.95 12.56 -15.31
N LYS A 86 -1.73 13.09 -15.22
CA LYS A 86 -1.43 14.50 -15.54
C LYS A 86 -1.71 14.88 -16.99
N LEU A 87 -1.68 13.93 -17.92
CA LEU A 87 -1.99 14.16 -19.33
C LEU A 87 -3.49 14.30 -19.62
N GLY A 88 -4.36 14.20 -18.60
CA GLY A 88 -5.81 14.36 -18.75
C GLY A 88 -6.46 13.23 -19.55
N CYS A 89 -5.78 12.09 -19.68
CA CYS A 89 -6.32 10.90 -20.35
C CYS A 89 -7.30 10.10 -19.47
N ALA A 90 -7.49 10.51 -18.20
CA ALA A 90 -8.40 9.89 -17.24
C ALA A 90 -9.85 10.47 -17.29
N HIS A 91 -10.28 11.03 -18.43
CA HIS A 91 -11.61 11.62 -18.61
C HIS A 91 -12.41 10.92 -19.73
#